data_AF-A0A433LF29-F1
#
_entry.id   AF-A0A433LF29-F1
#
_cell.length_a   1.000
_cell.length_b   1.000
_cell.length_c   1.000
_cell.angle_alpha   90.00
_cell.angle_beta   90.00
_cell.angle_gamma   90.00
#
_symmetry.space_group_name_H-M   'P 1'
#
loop_
_entity.id
_entity.type
_entity.pdbx_description
1 polymer ?
#
loop_
_entity_poly.entity_id
_entity_poly.type
_entity_poly.pdbx_seq_one_letter_code
_entity_poly.pdbx_strand_id
1 'polypeptide(L)'
;MMTSTILSSATLLQRNPDMVAANLDGDLVMMNEKLGRYYGISGVGARAWELLETPASIDDLVNTICQEYDIDNDTCHQDISRFAEDLMKVNLIEPVKK
;
A
#
# COMPACT_ATOMS: atom_id res chain seq x y z
N MET A 1 23.09 -6.61 3.07
CA MET A 1 23.01 -5.22 2.56
C MET A 1 21.77 -5.15 1.70
N MET A 2 20.70 -4.51 2.19
CA MET A 2 19.43 -4.45 1.45
C MET A 2 19.46 -3.14 0.67
N THR A 3 19.50 -3.23 -0.66
CA THR A 3 19.43 -2.08 -1.56
C THR A 3 18.10 -1.37 -1.30
N SER A 4 18.14 -0.18 -0.70
CA SER A 4 16.98 0.72 -0.69
C SER A 4 16.76 1.18 -2.12
N THR A 5 15.87 0.50 -2.83
CA THR A 5 15.39 0.97 -4.12
C THR A 5 14.72 2.31 -3.88
N ILE A 6 15.29 3.37 -4.43
CA ILE A 6 14.66 4.69 -4.46
C ILE A 6 13.45 4.53 -5.39
N LEU A 7 12.26 4.30 -4.84
CA LEU A 7 11.04 4.33 -5.63
C LEU A 7 10.73 5.78 -5.99
N SER A 8 10.56 6.02 -7.28
CA SER A 8 9.95 7.26 -7.75
C SER A 8 8.45 7.23 -7.43
N SER A 9 7.86 8.35 -7.00
CA SER A 9 6.43 8.44 -6.68
C SER A 9 5.52 8.05 -7.85
N ALA A 10 6.02 8.14 -9.08
CA ALA A 10 5.34 7.72 -10.31
C ALA A 10 5.43 6.21 -10.63
N THR A 11 6.12 5.42 -9.79
CA THR A 11 6.23 3.96 -10.00
C THR A 11 4.89 3.31 -9.72
N LEU A 12 4.37 2.53 -10.67
CA LEU A 12 3.15 1.76 -10.46
C LEU A 12 3.42 0.60 -9.50
N LEU A 13 2.59 0.54 -8.46
CA LEU A 13 2.57 -0.50 -7.44
C LEU A 13 1.29 -1.32 -7.60
N GLN A 14 1.39 -2.62 -7.32
CA GLN A 14 0.24 -3.53 -7.29
C GLN A 14 0.29 -4.40 -6.03
N ARG A 15 -0.86 -4.90 -5.59
CA ARG A 15 -0.89 -5.96 -4.56
C ARG A 15 -0.12 -7.18 -5.04
N ASN A 16 0.62 -7.82 -4.14
CA ASN A 16 1.30 -9.06 -4.44
C ASN A 16 0.26 -10.18 -4.66
N PRO A 17 0.21 -10.80 -5.86
CA PRO A 17 -0.79 -11.83 -6.17
C PRO A 17 -0.62 -13.13 -5.38
N ASP A 18 0.57 -13.36 -4.81
CA ASP A 18 0.84 -14.50 -3.92
C ASP A 18 0.21 -14.30 -2.52
N MET A 19 -0.42 -13.15 -2.23
CA MET A 19 -1.03 -12.85 -0.94
C MET A 19 -2.53 -13.13 -0.89
N VAL A 20 -2.94 -13.79 0.20
CA VAL A 20 -4.34 -13.96 0.55
C VAL A 20 -4.72 -12.86 1.54
N ALA A 21 -5.52 -11.89 1.06
CA ALA A 21 -6.13 -10.87 1.89
C ALA A 21 -7.58 -11.28 2.19
N ALA A 22 -7.98 -11.26 3.46
CA ALA A 22 -9.34 -11.55 3.89
C ALA A 22 -9.89 -10.38 4.70
N ASN A 23 -11.15 -10.03 4.46
CA ASN A 23 -11.85 -9.01 5.23
C ASN A 23 -12.50 -9.68 6.46
N LEU A 24 -12.10 -9.28 7.66
CA LEU A 24 -12.58 -9.82 8.93
C LEU A 24 -13.11 -8.68 9.78
N ASP A 25 -14.44 -8.63 9.98
CA ASP A 25 -15.12 -7.63 10.82
C ASP A 25 -14.81 -6.15 10.49
N GLY A 26 -14.55 -5.84 9.21
CA GLY A 26 -14.27 -4.48 8.73
C GLY A 26 -12.79 -4.09 8.77
N ASP A 27 -11.94 -4.95 9.33
CA ASP A 27 -10.49 -4.82 9.26
C ASP A 27 -9.95 -5.75 8.17
N LEU A 28 -9.06 -5.21 7.33
CA LEU A 28 -8.36 -6.02 6.36
C LEU A 28 -7.24 -6.78 7.07
N VAL A 29 -7.37 -8.10 7.12
CA VAL A 29 -6.36 -9.01 7.65
C VAL A 29 -5.63 -9.68 6.50
N MET A 30 -4.33 -9.44 6.38
CA MET A 30 -3.50 -10.08 5.36
C MET A 30 -2.62 -11.15 5.99
N MET A 31 -2.66 -12.34 5.42
CA MET A 31 -1.78 -13.43 5.80
C MET A 31 -0.66 -13.56 4.77
N ASN A 32 0.57 -13.35 5.21
CA ASN A 32 1.72 -13.82 4.45
C ASN A 32 2.04 -15.27 4.85
N GLU A 33 1.58 -16.24 4.07
CA GLU A 33 1.79 -17.68 4.32
C GLU A 33 3.27 -18.04 4.51
N LYS A 34 4.19 -17.32 3.84
CA LYS A 34 5.63 -17.53 3.95
C LYS A 34 6.23 -16.94 5.24
N LEU A 35 5.60 -15.92 5.83
CA LEU A 35 6.11 -15.22 7.01
C LEU A 35 5.35 -15.54 8.31
N GLY A 36 4.18 -16.17 8.25
CA GLY A 36 3.38 -16.52 9.44
C GLY A 36 2.92 -15.30 10.26
N ARG A 37 2.75 -14.15 9.61
CA ARG A 37 2.37 -12.88 10.25
C ARG A 37 1.01 -12.37 9.77
N TYR A 38 0.27 -11.78 10.70
CA TYR A 38 -0.98 -11.09 10.46
C TYR A 38 -0.74 -9.59 10.47
N TYR A 39 -1.21 -8.90 9.43
CA TYR A 39 -1.21 -7.45 9.35
C TYR A 39 -2.66 -6.97 9.28
N GLY A 40 -3.02 -6.05 10.18
CA GLY A 40 -4.28 -5.33 10.12
C GLY A 40 -4.05 -3.98 9.43
N ILE A 41 -4.87 -3.66 8.42
CA ILE A 41 -4.96 -2.31 7.87
C ILE A 41 -6.36 -1.78 8.16
N SER A 42 -6.43 -0.56 8.69
CA SER A 42 -7.67 0.15 8.98
C SER A 42 -7.60 1.62 8.56
N GLY A 43 -8.75 2.30 8.55
CA GLY A 43 -8.85 3.73 8.21
C GLY A 43 -8.37 4.06 6.80
N VAL A 44 -7.65 5.17 6.64
CA VAL A 44 -7.14 5.66 5.35
C VAL A 44 -6.24 4.63 4.65
N GLY A 45 -5.46 3.86 5.41
CA GLY A 45 -4.61 2.80 4.85
C GLY A 45 -5.43 1.71 4.16
N ALA A 46 -6.64 1.40 4.67
CA ALA A 46 -7.49 0.38 4.07
C ALA A 46 -7.99 0.84 2.70
N ARG A 47 -8.32 2.13 2.59
CA ARG A 47 -8.69 2.75 1.32
C ARG A 47 -7.51 2.80 0.33
N ALA A 48 -6.32 3.16 0.79
CA ALA A 48 -5.13 3.11 -0.06
C ALA A 48 -4.83 1.69 -0.55
N TRP A 49 -5.03 0.68 0.31
CA TRP A 49 -4.95 -0.72 -0.07
C TRP A 49 -6.00 -1.10 -1.11
N GLU A 50 -7.26 -0.66 -0.95
CA GLU A 50 -8.34 -0.84 -1.94
C GLU A 50 -7.95 -0.35 -3.33
N LEU A 51 -7.42 0.86 -3.42
CA LEU A 51 -6.99 1.47 -4.69
C LEU A 51 -5.89 0.67 -5.40
N LEU A 52 -5.06 -0.06 -4.66
CA LEU A 52 -4.03 -0.96 -5.19
C LEU A 52 -4.56 -2.29 -5.74
N GLU A 53 -5.87 -2.52 -5.75
CA GLU A 53 -6.49 -3.64 -6.51
C GLU A 53 -6.16 -3.54 -8.00
N THR A 54 -6.04 -2.31 -8.51
CA THR A 54 -5.45 -2.01 -9.81
C THR A 54 -4.10 -1.31 -9.64
N PRO A 55 -3.14 -1.48 -10.55
CA PRO A 55 -1.88 -0.75 -10.51
C PRO A 55 -2.07 0.76 -10.33
N ALA A 56 -1.46 1.33 -9.29
CA ALA A 56 -1.51 2.75 -8.98
C ALA A 56 -0.15 3.24 -8.47
N SER A 57 0.18 4.50 -8.76
CA SER A 57 1.39 5.15 -8.23
C SER A 57 1.14 5.81 -6.87
N ILE A 58 2.20 6.20 -6.16
CA ILE A 58 2.07 6.96 -4.91
C ILE A 58 1.32 8.27 -5.19
N ASP A 59 1.62 8.94 -6.31
CA ASP A 59 0.95 10.18 -6.69
C ASP A 59 -0.57 9.96 -6.93
N ASP A 60 -0.96 8.84 -7.55
CA ASP A 60 -2.37 8.51 -7.77
C ASP A 60 -3.11 8.26 -6.45
N LEU A 61 -2.47 7.53 -5.53
CA LEU A 61 -3.00 7.26 -4.20
C LEU A 61 -3.16 8.55 -3.41
N VAL A 62 -2.12 9.41 -3.40
CA VAL A 62 -2.14 10.70 -2.70
C VAL A 62 -3.25 11.59 -3.24
N ASN A 63 -3.37 11.72 -4.56
CA ASN A 63 -4.40 12.55 -5.18
C ASN A 63 -5.81 12.08 -4.78
N THR A 64 -6.05 10.77 -4.79
CA THR A 64 -7.36 10.20 -4.42
C THR A 64 -7.65 10.39 -2.94
N ILE A 65 -6.69 10.07 -2.07
CA ILE A 65 -6.88 10.15 -0.62
C ILE A 65 -7.02 11.60 -0.14
N CYS A 66 -6.23 12.55 -0.66
CA CYS A 66 -6.39 13.97 -0.34
C CYS A 66 -7.81 14.45 -0.66
N GLN A 67 -8.36 14.04 -1.81
CA GLN A 67 -9.70 14.43 -2.24
C GLN A 67 -10.80 13.79 -1.41
N GLU A 68 -10.66 12.51 -1.04
CA GLU A 68 -11.69 11.77 -0.27
C GLU A 68 -11.72 12.18 1.21
N TYR A 69 -10.59 12.58 1.79
CA TYR A 69 -10.45 12.80 3.24
C TYR A 69 -10.10 14.23 3.67
N ASP A 70 -10.00 15.18 2.72
CA ASP A 70 -9.66 16.59 2.98
C ASP A 70 -8.34 16.75 3.79
N ILE A 71 -7.33 15.97 3.40
CA ILE A 71 -5.98 15.98 3.99
C ILE A 71 -5.08 16.87 3.14
N ASP A 72 -4.16 17.61 3.78
CA ASP A 72 -3.17 18.40 3.06
C ASP A 72 -2.21 17.50 2.27
N ASN A 73 -1.76 18.01 1.12
CA ASN A 73 -0.99 17.21 0.16
C ASN A 73 0.34 16.70 0.73
N ASP A 74 1.05 17.54 1.50
CA ASP A 74 2.36 17.19 2.06
C ASP A 74 2.24 16.07 3.10
N THR A 75 1.28 16.18 4.03
CA THR A 75 0.99 15.14 5.02
C THR A 75 0.53 13.85 4.35
N CYS A 76 -0.41 13.94 3.41
CA CYS A 76 -0.91 12.76 2.69
C CYS A 76 0.22 12.06 1.91
N HIS A 77 1.07 12.83 1.23
CA HIS A 77 2.20 12.26 0.49
C HIS A 77 3.17 11.54 1.43
N GLN A 78 3.50 12.15 2.58
CA GLN A 78 4.41 11.54 3.55
C GLN A 78 3.84 10.23 4.14
N ASP A 79 2.56 10.24 4.51
CA ASP A 79 1.89 9.09 5.10
C ASP A 79 1.71 7.94 4.10
N ILE A 80 1.27 8.23 2.87
CA ILE A 80 1.09 7.22 1.82
C ILE A 80 2.44 6.64 1.37
N SER A 81 3.48 7.47 1.26
CA SER A 81 4.82 6.99 0.93
C SER A 81 5.33 6.02 1.98
N ARG A 82 5.22 6.39 3.26
CA ARG A 82 5.63 5.52 4.38
C ARG A 82 4.82 4.23 4.42
N PHE A 83 3.51 4.32 4.20
CA PHE A 83 2.62 3.17 4.14
C PHE A 83 3.04 2.20 3.02
N ALA A 84 3.26 2.70 1.80
CA ALA A 84 3.71 1.89 0.67
C ALA A 84 5.06 1.21 0.94
N GLU A 85 6.02 1.93 1.52
CA GLU A 85 7.31 1.36 1.92
C GLU A 85 7.16 0.22 2.93
N ASP A 86 6.29 0.39 3.94
CA ASP A 86 6.07 -0.64 4.95
C ASP A 86 5.41 -1.88 4.35
N LEU A 87 4.44 -1.72 3.44
CA LEU A 87 3.84 -2.84 2.69
C LEU A 87 4.87 -3.57 1.82
N MET A 88 5.77 -2.84 1.15
CA MET A 88 6.83 -3.45 0.35
C MET A 88 7.82 -4.24 1.20
N LYS A 89 8.21 -3.72 2.37
CA LYS A 89 9.13 -4.42 3.30
C LYS A 89 8.61 -5.79 3.72
N VAL A 90 7.29 -5.94 3.82
CA VAL A 90 6.63 -7.20 4.18
C VAL A 90 6.08 -7.98 2.99
N ASN A 91 6.45 -7.57 1.76
CA ASN A 91 6.06 -8.17 0.48
C ASN A 91 4.54 -8.26 0.25
N LEU A 92 3.78 -7.29 0.77
CA LEU A 92 2.33 -7.19 0.53
C LEU A 92 2.01 -6.54 -0.82
N ILE A 93 2.89 -5.66 -1.29
CA ILE A 93 2.80 -5.00 -2.60
C ILE A 93 4.14 -5.07 -3.31
N GLU A 94 4.13 -4.96 -4.63
CA GLU A 94 5.33 -4.95 -5.46
C GLU A 94 5.21 -3.94 -6.62
N PRO A 95 6.34 -3.45 -7.16
CA PRO A 95 6.32 -2.70 -8.40
C PRO A 95 5.83 -3.57 -9.56
N VAL A 96 5.00 -2.99 -10.43
CA VAL A 96 4.58 -3.66 -11.66
C VAL A 96 5.79 -3.89 -12.55
N LYS A 97 6.08 -5.15 -12.86
CA LYS A 97 7.13 -5.51 -13.83
C LYS A 97 6.60 -5.27 -15.24
N LYS A 98 7.35 -4.52 -16.05
CA LYS A 98 7.13 -4.43 -17.49
C LYS A 98 7.53 -5.72 -18.19
#